data_AF-A0AAN9PSN9-F1
#
_entry.id   AF-A0AAN9PSN9-F1
#
_cell.length_a   1.000
_cell.length_b   1.000
_cell.length_c   1.000
_cell.angle_alpha   90.00
_cell.angle_beta   90.00
_cell.angle_gamma   90.00
#
_symmetry.space_group_name_H-M   'P 1'
#
loop_
_entity.id
_entity.type
_entity.pdbx_description
1 polymer ?
#
loop_
_entity_poly.entity_id
_entity_poly.type
_entity_poly.pdbx_seq_one_letter_code
_entity_poly.pdbx_strand_id
1 'polypeptide(L)'
;MNEGVSVQIGGSDQWGNITAGTELIRKILQVEGAYGLTFPLLLKSNGTKFGKLEDGVVWLSPNFLSPYKFYQYFFSVPDTDVIRFLKILTFLDMEEVVALEGEMKKPGYVANTAQRRLAEEVTRFVHGEDGLVEALKATEALRPGAGTKLDWKTIEGIAEDVPSCSLAYDEVLNLSLVDL
;
A
#
# COMPACT_ATOMS: atom_id res chain seq x y z
N MET A 1 36.71 -6.37 3.35
CA MET A 1 35.33 -6.33 2.80
C MET A 1 35.46 -6.01 1.33
N ASN A 2 34.90 -6.84 0.43
CA ASN A 2 35.08 -6.64 -1.02
C ASN A 2 34.48 -5.32 -1.51
N GLU A 3 33.40 -4.86 -0.87
CA GLU A 3 32.64 -3.66 -1.27
C GLU A 3 32.60 -2.57 -0.17
N GLY A 4 33.44 -2.68 0.87
CA GLY A 4 33.48 -1.67 1.96
C GLY A 4 32.21 -1.52 2.80
N VAL A 5 31.30 -2.49 2.79
CA VAL A 5 30.01 -2.44 3.51
C VAL A 5 30.21 -2.53 5.03
N SER A 6 29.84 -1.48 5.75
CA SER A 6 29.96 -1.36 7.21
C SER A 6 28.65 -1.48 7.98
N VAL A 7 27.49 -1.47 7.30
CA VAL A 7 26.18 -1.46 7.95
C VAL A 7 25.27 -2.50 7.33
N GLN A 8 24.63 -3.32 8.18
CA GLN A 8 23.55 -4.22 7.80
C GLN A 8 22.24 -3.76 8.43
N ILE A 9 21.18 -3.72 7.62
CA ILE A 9 19.85 -3.29 8.05
C ILE A 9 18.84 -4.40 7.77
N GLY A 10 17.88 -4.62 8.68
CA GLY A 10 16.83 -5.61 8.49
C GLY A 10 15.60 -5.40 9.37
N GLY A 11 14.62 -6.30 9.27
CA GLY A 11 13.50 -6.36 10.21
C GLY A 11 13.94 -6.76 11.62
N SER A 12 13.12 -6.47 12.63
CA SER A 12 13.43 -6.81 14.03
C SER A 12 13.66 -8.31 14.26
N ASP A 13 13.08 -9.17 13.42
CA ASP A 13 13.28 -10.62 13.40
C ASP A 13 14.69 -11.04 12.95
N GLN A 14 15.44 -10.16 12.29
CA GLN A 14 16.80 -10.42 11.80
C GLN A 14 17.92 -10.08 12.79
N TRP A 15 17.58 -9.60 13.99
CA TRP A 15 18.57 -9.15 14.98
C TRP A 15 19.65 -10.21 15.30
N GLY A 16 19.24 -11.47 15.50
CA GLY A 16 20.18 -12.57 15.76
C GLY A 16 21.16 -12.82 14.62
N ASN A 17 20.67 -12.77 13.38
CA ASN A 17 21.50 -12.96 12.18
C ASN A 17 22.48 -11.80 11.98
N ILE A 18 22.01 -10.56 12.18
CA ILE A 18 22.83 -9.35 12.05
C ILE A 18 23.96 -9.35 13.08
N THR A 19 23.66 -9.62 14.35
CA THR A 19 24.68 -9.65 15.42
C THR A 19 25.68 -10.80 15.26
N ALA A 20 25.23 -11.97 14.77
CA ALA A 20 26.14 -13.05 14.39
C ALA A 20 27.09 -12.63 13.26
N GLY A 21 26.58 -11.88 12.28
CA GLY A 21 27.38 -11.33 11.18
C GLY A 21 28.45 -10.33 11.64
N THR A 22 28.09 -9.37 12.49
CA THR A 22 29.05 -8.38 13.01
C THR A 22 30.14 -9.04 13.87
N GLU A 23 29.78 -10.03 14.68
CA GLU A 23 30.72 -10.84 15.47
C GLU A 23 31.68 -11.63 14.58
N LEU A 24 31.16 -12.26 13.52
CA LEU A 24 31.97 -13.02 12.56
C LEU A 24 32.98 -12.13 11.84
N ILE A 25 32.55 -10.94 11.40
CA ILE A 25 33.42 -9.94 10.77
C ILE A 25 34.54 -9.54 11.72
N ARG A 26 34.22 -9.24 12.99
CA ARG A 26 35.22 -8.89 14.00
C ARG A 26 36.25 -10.01 14.20
N LYS A 27 35.79 -11.27 14.25
CA LYS A 27 36.67 -12.43 14.46
C LYS A 27 37.59 -12.72 13.27
N ILE A 28 37.07 -12.69 12.04
CA ILE A 28 37.83 -13.06 10.85
C ILE A 28 38.77 -11.94 10.42
N LEU A 29 38.25 -10.71 10.36
CA LEU A 29 38.99 -9.58 9.82
C LEU A 29 39.77 -8.82 10.90
N GLN A 30 39.52 -9.09 12.19
CA GLN A 30 40.15 -8.39 13.32
C GLN A 30 39.98 -6.86 13.22
N VAL A 31 38.87 -6.42 12.64
CA VAL A 31 38.50 -5.00 12.50
C VAL A 31 37.19 -4.74 13.20
N GLU A 32 37.08 -3.54 13.75
CA GLU A 32 35.79 -2.97 14.15
C GLU A 32 35.14 -2.23 12.96
N GLY A 33 33.90 -1.78 13.14
CA GLY A 33 33.20 -0.98 12.13
C GLY A 33 32.14 -1.72 11.33
N ALA A 34 31.70 -2.90 11.78
CA ALA A 34 30.47 -3.54 11.30
C ALA A 34 29.32 -3.25 12.27
N TYR A 35 28.26 -2.63 11.75
CA TYR A 35 27.10 -2.17 12.52
C TYR A 35 25.82 -2.84 12.04
N GLY A 36 24.89 -3.00 12.97
CA GLY A 36 23.55 -3.53 12.72
C GLY A 36 22.48 -2.53 13.09
N LEU A 37 21.48 -2.36 12.24
CA LEU A 37 20.26 -1.60 12.54
C LEU A 37 19.05 -2.46 12.22
N THR A 38 18.02 -2.40 13.07
CA THR A 38 16.75 -3.07 12.80
C THR A 38 15.59 -2.11 12.84
N PHE A 39 14.59 -2.38 12.00
CA PHE A 39 13.32 -1.67 12.02
C PHE A 39 12.28 -2.46 12.81
N PRO A 40 11.38 -1.77 13.54
CA PRO A 40 10.27 -2.44 14.22
C PRO A 40 9.34 -3.10 13.20
N LEU A 41 8.70 -4.19 13.60
CA LEU A 41 7.61 -4.78 12.83
C LEU A 41 6.51 -3.74 12.60
N LEU A 42 6.10 -3.58 11.35
CA LEU A 42 5.01 -2.68 11.00
C LEU A 42 3.68 -3.35 11.36
N LEU A 43 3.08 -2.89 12.46
CA LEU A 43 1.78 -3.35 12.95
C LEU A 43 0.72 -2.27 12.70
N LYS A 44 -0.54 -2.68 12.56
CA LYS A 44 -1.72 -1.81 12.62
C LYS A 44 -2.07 -1.53 14.10
N SER A 45 -2.87 -0.50 14.37
CA SER A 45 -3.28 -0.14 15.74
C SER A 45 -4.02 -1.26 16.47
N ASN A 46 -4.68 -2.15 15.72
CA ASN A 46 -5.35 -3.36 16.22
C ASN A 46 -4.40 -4.55 16.51
N GLY A 47 -3.09 -4.38 16.38
CA GLY A 47 -2.07 -5.40 16.64
C GLY A 47 -1.84 -6.41 15.50
N THR A 48 -2.61 -6.33 14.41
CA THR A 48 -2.39 -7.20 13.23
C THR A 48 -1.19 -6.75 12.41
N LYS A 49 -0.54 -7.69 11.73
CA LYS A 49 0.61 -7.39 10.85
C LYS A 49 0.13 -6.56 9.65
N PHE A 50 0.89 -5.52 9.33
CA PHE A 50 0.73 -4.79 8.07
C PHE A 50 0.98 -5.71 6.87
N GLY A 51 0.31 -5.42 5.74
CA GLY A 51 0.39 -6.23 4.53
C GLY A 51 -0.46 -7.51 4.54
N LYS A 52 -1.23 -7.77 5.61
CA LYS A 52 -2.31 -8.78 5.59
C LYS A 52 -3.66 -8.13 5.30
N LEU A 53 -4.32 -8.65 4.27
CA LEU A 53 -5.72 -8.45 3.92
C LEU A 53 -6.56 -9.59 4.54
N GLU A 54 -7.87 -9.40 4.63
CA GLU A 54 -8.78 -10.50 4.97
C GLU A 54 -8.67 -11.63 3.93
N ASP A 55 -8.45 -11.26 2.65
CA ASP A 55 -8.30 -12.19 1.53
C ASP A 55 -6.84 -12.55 1.17
N GLY A 56 -5.85 -12.19 1.99
CA GLY A 56 -4.46 -12.63 1.78
C GLY A 56 -3.37 -11.59 2.04
N VAL A 57 -2.47 -11.39 1.07
CA VAL A 57 -1.25 -10.58 1.18
C VAL A 57 -1.33 -9.39 0.23
N VAL A 58 -0.83 -8.23 0.67
CA VAL A 58 -0.67 -7.06 -0.19
C VAL A 58 0.57 -7.26 -1.06
N TRP A 59 0.37 -7.63 -2.33
CA TRP A 59 1.45 -7.82 -3.30
C TRP A 59 1.87 -6.49 -3.95
N LEU A 60 3.16 -6.36 -4.26
CA LEU A 60 3.70 -5.21 -5.00
C LEU A 60 3.59 -5.38 -6.52
N SER A 61 3.46 -6.62 -7.00
CA SER A 61 3.37 -6.90 -8.43
C SER A 61 1.92 -6.74 -8.89
N PRO A 62 1.66 -5.97 -9.97
CA PRO A 62 0.31 -5.76 -10.47
C PRO A 62 -0.37 -7.05 -10.97
N ASN A 63 0.41 -8.10 -11.25
CA ASN A 63 -0.11 -9.41 -11.66
C ASN A 63 -0.77 -10.19 -10.52
N PHE A 64 -0.50 -9.84 -9.27
CA PHE A 64 -1.04 -10.52 -8.08
C PHE A 64 -2.00 -9.63 -7.28
N LEU A 65 -1.79 -8.32 -7.33
CA LEU A 65 -2.71 -7.34 -6.76
C LEU A 65 -2.73 -6.13 -7.68
N SER A 66 -3.89 -5.84 -8.26
CA SER A 66 -4.03 -4.72 -9.19
C SER A 66 -3.64 -3.39 -8.52
N PRO A 67 -3.20 -2.39 -9.30
CA PRO A 67 -2.96 -1.03 -8.79
C PRO A 67 -4.20 -0.45 -8.08
N TYR A 68 -5.41 -0.80 -8.54
CA TYR A 68 -6.66 -0.40 -7.90
C TYR A 68 -6.80 -1.01 -6.48
N LYS A 69 -6.73 -2.34 -6.33
CA LYS A 69 -6.81 -2.97 -5.00
C LYS A 69 -5.68 -2.52 -4.08
N PHE A 70 -4.47 -2.35 -4.63
CA PHE A 70 -3.33 -1.80 -3.90
C PHE A 70 -3.63 -0.40 -3.36
N TYR A 71 -4.12 0.50 -4.21
CA TYR A 71 -4.53 1.85 -3.81
C TYR A 71 -5.64 1.81 -2.74
N GLN A 72 -6.68 1.00 -2.95
CA GLN A 72 -7.81 0.88 -2.02
C GLN A 72 -7.39 0.35 -0.65
N TYR A 73 -6.39 -0.53 -0.57
CA TYR A 73 -5.82 -0.98 0.70
C TYR A 73 -5.29 0.19 1.53
N PHE A 74 -4.51 1.08 0.91
CA PHE A 74 -3.95 2.25 1.59
C PHE A 74 -5.00 3.32 1.87
N PHE A 75 -5.98 3.49 0.96
CA PHE A 75 -7.09 4.41 1.14
C PHE A 75 -8.00 4.00 2.33
N SER A 76 -8.08 2.70 2.63
CA SER A 76 -8.87 2.15 3.73
C SER A 76 -8.12 2.12 5.07
N VAL A 77 -6.92 2.71 5.16
CA VAL A 77 -6.15 2.75 6.41
C VAL A 77 -6.89 3.59 7.46
N PRO A 78 -7.04 3.09 8.70
CA PRO A 78 -7.71 3.84 9.76
C PRO A 78 -7.00 5.16 10.10
N ASP A 79 -7.77 6.15 10.55
CA ASP A 79 -7.24 7.45 11.02
C ASP A 79 -6.15 7.29 12.08
N THR A 80 -6.23 6.26 12.93
CA THR A 80 -5.24 5.98 13.99
C THR A 80 -3.87 5.57 13.44
N ASP A 81 -3.80 5.11 12.19
CA ASP A 81 -2.60 4.56 11.57
C ASP A 81 -2.06 5.43 10.42
N VAL A 82 -2.92 6.19 9.73
CA VAL A 82 -2.57 6.88 8.48
C VAL A 82 -1.38 7.82 8.61
N ILE A 83 -1.32 8.64 9.68
CA ILE A 83 -0.20 9.57 9.92
C ILE A 83 1.10 8.82 10.17
N ARG A 84 1.05 7.72 10.92
CA ARG A 84 2.23 6.89 11.18
C ARG A 84 2.70 6.20 9.90
N PHE A 85 1.78 5.77 9.04
CA PHE A 85 2.12 5.16 7.76
C PHE A 85 2.71 6.17 6.79
N LEU A 86 2.20 7.41 6.74
CA LEU A 86 2.81 8.50 5.97
C LEU A 86 4.28 8.69 6.37
N LYS A 87 4.58 8.71 7.67
CA LYS A 87 5.97 8.86 8.19
C LYS A 87 6.91 7.71 7.85
N ILE A 88 6.40 6.50 7.64
CA ILE A 88 7.23 5.29 7.49
C ILE A 88 7.30 4.80 6.04
N LEU A 89 6.25 5.01 5.25
CA LEU A 89 6.08 4.42 3.92
C LEU A 89 6.21 5.42 2.76
N THR A 90 6.37 6.71 3.06
CA THR A 90 6.48 7.75 2.03
C THR A 90 7.76 8.57 2.19
N PHE A 91 8.10 9.31 1.14
CA PHE A 91 9.20 10.26 1.14
C PHE A 91 8.72 11.71 1.31
N LEU A 92 7.52 11.91 1.86
CA LEU A 92 6.99 13.24 2.13
C LEU A 92 7.80 13.96 3.19
N ASP A 93 7.88 15.29 3.05
CA ASP A 93 8.48 16.14 4.07
C ASP A 93 7.68 16.03 5.38
N MET A 94 8.40 16.03 6.50
CA MET A 94 7.79 15.89 7.82
C MET A 94 6.84 17.04 8.13
N GLU A 95 7.12 18.24 7.63
CA GLU A 95 6.26 19.42 7.70
C GLU A 95 4.90 19.17 7.04
N GLU A 96 4.88 18.52 5.88
CA GLU A 96 3.64 18.16 5.17
C GLU A 96 2.82 17.16 5.98
N VAL A 97 3.48 16.13 6.52
CA VAL A 97 2.80 15.12 7.35
C VAL A 97 2.23 15.73 8.63
N VAL A 98 2.94 16.67 9.26
CA VAL A 98 2.46 17.42 10.43
C VAL A 98 1.27 18.32 10.07
N ALA A 99 1.28 18.95 8.89
CA ALA A 99 0.16 19.75 8.41
C ALA A 99 -1.10 18.90 8.24
N LEU A 100 -0.98 17.73 7.59
CA LEU A 100 -2.09 16.76 7.42
C LEU A 100 -2.64 16.30 8.78
N GLU A 101 -1.77 15.97 9.73
CA GLU A 101 -2.19 15.60 11.09
C GLU A 101 -2.96 16.74 11.78
N GLY A 102 -2.53 17.99 11.56
CA GLY A 102 -3.21 19.17 12.07
C GLY A 102 -4.58 19.38 11.42
N GLU A 103 -4.70 19.15 10.11
CA GLU A 103 -5.96 19.27 9.37
C GLU A 103 -7.00 18.24 9.81
N MET A 104 -6.60 17.00 10.05
CA MET A 104 -7.48 15.93 10.57
C MET A 104 -8.18 16.32 11.89
N LYS A 105 -7.60 17.24 12.66
CA LYS A 105 -8.14 17.70 13.96
C LYS A 105 -9.06 18.92 13.84
N LYS A 106 -9.16 19.54 12.65
CA LYS A 106 -9.94 20.77 12.44
C LYS A 106 -11.42 20.49 12.14
N PRO A 107 -12.34 21.36 12.60
CA PRO A 107 -13.72 21.32 12.12
C PRO A 107 -13.75 21.59 10.61
N GLY A 108 -14.45 20.75 9.85
CA GLY A 108 -14.51 20.84 8.38
C GLY A 108 -13.45 20.03 7.64
N TYR A 109 -12.73 19.14 8.33
CA TYR A 109 -11.84 18.16 7.68
C TYR A 109 -12.59 17.37 6.61
N VAL A 110 -12.03 17.36 5.40
CA VAL A 110 -12.52 16.49 4.32
C VAL A 110 -12.06 15.08 4.65
N ALA A 111 -13.02 14.20 4.92
CA ALA A 111 -12.75 12.81 5.25
C ALA A 111 -11.82 12.15 4.21
N ASN A 112 -10.93 11.28 4.70
CA ASN A 112 -9.98 10.52 3.89
C ASN A 112 -8.90 11.34 3.15
N THR A 113 -8.67 12.62 3.50
CA THR A 113 -7.61 13.42 2.85
C THR A 113 -6.22 12.84 3.09
N ALA A 114 -5.87 12.48 4.33
CA ALA A 114 -4.58 11.87 4.65
C ALA A 114 -4.44 10.46 4.02
N GLN A 115 -5.53 9.70 3.99
CA GLN A 115 -5.58 8.36 3.40
C GLN A 115 -5.38 8.40 1.89
N ARG A 116 -6.04 9.34 1.20
CA ARG A 116 -5.83 9.59 -0.21
C ARG A 116 -4.37 9.94 -0.48
N ARG A 117 -3.78 10.84 0.32
CA ARG A 117 -2.37 11.22 0.18
C ARG A 117 -1.44 10.01 0.34
N LEU A 118 -1.68 9.17 1.35
CA LEU A 118 -0.94 7.94 1.56
C LEU A 118 -1.07 6.97 0.37
N ALA A 119 -2.29 6.74 -0.10
CA ALA A 119 -2.57 5.83 -1.20
C ALA A 119 -1.93 6.30 -2.50
N GLU A 120 -2.01 7.60 -2.80
CA GLU A 120 -1.36 8.20 -3.98
C GLU A 120 0.16 8.03 -3.95
N GLU A 121 0.81 8.38 -2.84
CA GLU A 121 2.28 8.31 -2.73
C GLU A 121 2.81 6.88 -2.82
N VAL A 122 2.21 5.94 -2.09
CA VAL A 122 2.67 4.55 -2.08
C VAL A 122 2.37 3.86 -3.42
N THR A 123 1.21 4.14 -4.03
CA THR A 123 0.87 3.59 -5.35
C THR A 123 1.80 4.14 -6.43
N ARG A 124 2.07 5.46 -6.42
CA ARG A 124 3.04 6.07 -7.35
C ARG A 124 4.42 5.47 -7.19
N PHE A 125 4.86 5.25 -5.95
CA PHE A 125 6.17 4.69 -5.69
C PHE A 125 6.33 3.25 -6.21
N VAL A 126 5.29 2.42 -6.09
CA VAL A 126 5.35 0.99 -6.45
C VAL A 126 4.98 0.74 -7.92
N HIS A 127 3.93 1.40 -8.42
CA HIS A 127 3.35 1.16 -9.74
C HIS A 127 3.58 2.29 -10.75
N GLY A 128 4.32 3.34 -10.35
CA GLY A 128 4.55 4.50 -11.19
C GLY A 128 3.31 5.38 -11.38
N GLU A 129 3.46 6.40 -12.22
CA GLU A 129 2.37 7.35 -12.48
C GLU A 129 1.21 6.70 -13.25
N ASP A 130 1.51 5.80 -14.20
CA ASP A 130 0.48 5.09 -14.97
C ASP A 130 -0.41 4.22 -14.08
N GLY A 131 0.19 3.46 -13.16
CA GLY A 131 -0.55 2.64 -12.20
C GLY A 131 -1.38 3.47 -11.22
N LEU A 132 -0.89 4.63 -10.81
CA LEU A 132 -1.69 5.58 -10.01
C LEU A 132 -2.89 6.10 -10.81
N VAL A 133 -2.68 6.52 -12.05
CA VAL A 133 -3.77 7.02 -12.93
C VAL A 133 -4.82 5.94 -13.15
N GLU A 134 -4.41 4.70 -13.36
CA GLU A 134 -5.31 3.54 -13.48
C GLU A 134 -6.13 3.36 -12.19
N ALA A 135 -5.47 3.34 -11.03
CA ALA A 135 -6.14 3.17 -9.74
C ALA A 135 -7.14 4.29 -9.45
N LEU A 136 -6.81 5.54 -9.76
CA LEU A 136 -7.69 6.70 -9.59
C LEU A 136 -8.90 6.64 -10.53
N LYS A 137 -8.70 6.27 -11.80
CA LYS A 137 -9.80 6.09 -12.77
C LYS A 137 -10.76 5.00 -12.31
N ALA A 138 -10.23 3.85 -11.88
CA ALA A 138 -11.03 2.76 -11.35
C ALA A 138 -11.82 3.19 -10.10
N THR A 139 -11.16 3.89 -9.18
CA THR A 139 -11.78 4.41 -7.96
C THR A 139 -12.92 5.38 -8.26
N GLU A 140 -12.74 6.30 -9.20
CA GLU A 140 -13.80 7.26 -9.57
C GLU A 140 -14.96 6.57 -10.28
N ALA A 141 -14.67 5.58 -11.13
CA ALA A 141 -15.71 4.91 -11.89
C ALA A 141 -16.57 3.94 -11.06
N LEU A 142 -16.01 3.35 -10.01
CA LEU A 142 -16.72 2.47 -9.08
C LEU A 142 -17.43 3.23 -7.95
N ARG A 143 -17.31 4.56 -7.92
CA ARG A 143 -17.98 5.38 -6.92
C ARG A 143 -19.50 5.24 -7.06
N PRO A 144 -20.25 5.06 -5.96
CA PRO A 144 -21.71 5.03 -6.01
C PRO A 144 -22.29 6.28 -6.70
N GLY A 145 -23.06 6.08 -7.77
CA GLY A 145 -23.65 7.17 -8.57
C GLY A 145 -22.74 7.76 -9.65
N ALA A 146 -21.59 7.15 -9.93
CA ALA A 146 -20.72 7.55 -11.02
C ALA A 146 -21.40 7.35 -12.39
N GLY A 147 -21.45 8.41 -13.22
CA GLY A 147 -21.93 8.36 -14.61
C GLY A 147 -20.84 8.01 -15.62
N THR A 148 -19.73 7.42 -15.16
CA THR A 148 -18.48 7.32 -15.90
C THR A 148 -18.60 6.26 -17.00
N LYS A 149 -18.39 6.67 -18.26
CA LYS A 149 -18.20 5.72 -19.37
C LYS A 149 -16.83 5.08 -19.22
N LEU A 150 -16.79 3.88 -18.64
CA LEU A 150 -15.61 3.05 -18.61
C LEU A 150 -15.38 2.40 -19.98
N ASP A 151 -14.12 2.31 -20.41
CA ASP A 151 -13.78 1.42 -21.50
C ASP A 151 -13.78 -0.04 -21.03
N TRP A 152 -13.96 -0.98 -21.97
CA TRP A 152 -14.11 -2.39 -21.65
C TRP A 152 -12.89 -2.98 -20.92
N LYS A 153 -11.68 -2.46 -21.19
CA LYS A 153 -10.43 -2.92 -20.56
C LYS A 153 -10.40 -2.54 -19.08
N THR A 154 -10.87 -1.34 -18.75
CA THR A 154 -10.97 -0.86 -17.38
C THR A 154 -12.02 -1.67 -16.62
N ILE A 155 -13.15 -2.00 -17.25
CA ILE A 155 -14.16 -2.87 -16.64
C ILE A 155 -13.59 -4.27 -16.40
N GLU A 156 -12.91 -4.86 -17.38
CA GLU A 156 -12.31 -6.20 -17.25
C GLU A 156 -11.25 -6.24 -16.14
N GLY A 157 -10.36 -5.23 -16.07
CA GLY A 157 -9.34 -5.14 -15.03
C GLY A 157 -9.90 -4.94 -13.62
N ILE A 158 -11.10 -4.38 -13.50
CA ILE A 158 -11.80 -4.18 -12.22
C ILE A 158 -12.75 -5.34 -11.89
N ALA A 159 -13.21 -6.10 -12.89
CA ALA A 159 -14.20 -7.16 -12.70
C ALA A 159 -13.69 -8.27 -11.78
N GLU A 160 -12.38 -8.57 -11.82
CA GLU A 160 -11.75 -9.51 -10.88
C GLU A 160 -11.62 -8.95 -9.45
N ASP A 161 -11.78 -7.63 -9.31
CA ASP A 161 -11.59 -6.90 -8.08
C ASP A 161 -12.87 -6.48 -7.37
N VAL A 162 -14.01 -6.69 -8.00
CA VAL A 162 -15.34 -6.32 -7.52
C VAL A 162 -16.21 -7.59 -7.48
N PRO A 163 -17.14 -7.72 -6.52
CA PRO A 163 -18.07 -8.85 -6.52
C PRO A 163 -18.80 -8.99 -7.86
N SER A 164 -18.49 -10.05 -8.59
CA SER A 164 -19.07 -10.34 -9.92
C SER A 164 -19.91 -11.62 -9.88
N CYS A 165 -20.97 -11.68 -10.67
CA CYS A 165 -21.69 -12.91 -10.97
C CYS A 165 -21.53 -13.28 -12.45
N SER A 166 -21.64 -14.57 -12.77
CA SER A 166 -21.68 -15.06 -14.15
C SER A 166 -23.09 -15.52 -14.46
N LEU A 167 -23.65 -15.03 -15.57
CA LEU A 167 -24.98 -15.39 -16.04
C LEU A 167 -24.86 -16.00 -17.44
N ALA A 168 -25.72 -16.98 -17.76
CA ALA A 168 -25.71 -17.59 -19.08
C ALA A 168 -26.25 -16.61 -20.13
N TYR A 169 -25.75 -16.69 -21.37
CA TYR A 169 -26.09 -15.72 -22.43
C TYR A 169 -27.62 -15.60 -22.68
N ASP A 170 -28.32 -16.72 -22.56
CA ASP A 170 -29.76 -16.84 -22.66
C ASP A 170 -30.54 -16.20 -21.49
N GLU A 171 -29.91 -16.08 -20.32
CA GLU A 171 -30.50 -15.43 -19.13
C GLU A 171 -30.42 -13.90 -19.20
N VAL A 172 -29.49 -13.35 -19.99
CA VAL A 172 -29.27 -11.90 -20.14
C VAL A 172 -29.93 -11.32 -21.39
N LEU A 173 -30.45 -12.18 -22.28
CA LEU A 173 -31.08 -11.76 -23.53
C LEU A 173 -32.40 -11.01 -23.25
N ASN A 174 -32.44 -9.73 -23.63
CA ASN A 174 -33.57 -8.79 -23.47
C ASN A 174 -33.84 -8.30 -22.03
N LEU A 175 -32.94 -8.53 -21.08
CA LEU A 175 -33.01 -7.89 -19.77
C LEU A 175 -32.28 -6.54 -19.81
N SER A 176 -32.82 -5.54 -19.11
CA SER A 176 -32.07 -4.30 -18.88
C SER A 176 -31.04 -4.53 -17.78
N LEU A 177 -29.97 -3.74 -17.77
CA LEU A 177 -28.93 -3.82 -16.74
C LEU A 177 -29.44 -3.56 -15.31
N VAL A 178 -30.63 -2.96 -15.18
CA VAL A 178 -31.29 -2.67 -13.90
C VAL A 178 -32.17 -3.85 -13.45
N ASP A 179 -32.52 -4.74 -14.38
CA ASP A 179 -33.34 -5.93 -14.14
C ASP A 179 -32.49 -7.21 -13.95
N LEU A 180 -31.15 -7.06 -13.95
CA LEU A 180 -30.14 -8.08 -13.63
C LEU A 180 -29.63 -7.89 -12.20
#